data_AF-A0AAW2D9Y0-F1
#
_entry.id   AF-A0AAW2D9Y0-F1
#
_cell.length_a   1.000
_cell.length_b   1.000
_cell.length_c   1.000
_cell.angle_alpha   90.00
_cell.angle_beta   90.00
_cell.angle_gamma   90.00
#
_symmetry.space_group_name_H-M   'P 1'
#
loop_
_entity.id
_entity.type
_entity.pdbx_description
1 polymer ?
#
loop_
_entity_poly.entity_id
_entity_poly.type
_entity_poly.pdbx_seq_one_letter_code
_entity_poly.pdbx_strand_id
1 'polypeptide(L)'
;MENSQHYIGVEGNITVNNPQVNDGQSYAQVYVQNGEGEYANSIATGWMSDGFKKTGCFNDLCPGFVQTHGSIYLGSPISNVPVPGTLQKKSKISDSNYNWWLLIHKDAVGYYPREIVFDLIKSQSIGWGGNAAGPPNGASFFANIKYRNELNNTLNPERTHYNIIMDSPKYYELSYAGNDDDELRFTFQFGGPGGQCAN
;
A
#
# COMPACT_ATOMS: atom_id res chain seq x y z
N MET A 1 -18.21 -16.17 21.48
CA MET A 1 -18.40 -14.80 20.97
C MET A 1 -17.07 -14.40 20.36
N GLU A 2 -16.98 -14.50 19.05
CA GLU A 2 -15.75 -14.27 18.30
C GLU A 2 -15.55 -12.75 18.22
N ASN A 3 -14.46 -12.26 18.80
CA ASN A 3 -14.13 -10.85 18.84
C ASN A 3 -13.63 -10.46 17.45
N SER A 4 -14.54 -10.25 16.49
CA SER A 4 -14.19 -9.85 15.13
C SER A 4 -13.56 -8.45 15.18
N GLN A 5 -12.24 -8.40 15.22
CA GLN A 5 -11.50 -7.15 15.27
C GLN A 5 -11.68 -6.41 13.95
N HIS A 6 -12.34 -5.25 14.00
CA HIS A 6 -12.56 -4.42 12.84
C HIS A 6 -11.51 -3.32 12.74
N TYR A 7 -11.01 -3.10 11.52
CA TYR A 7 -10.07 -2.02 11.23
C TYR A 7 -10.82 -0.84 10.61
N ILE A 8 -10.40 0.38 10.97
CA ILE A 8 -10.97 1.63 10.43
C ILE A 8 -9.91 2.46 9.70
N GLY A 9 -8.70 1.91 9.56
CA GLY A 9 -7.67 2.55 8.75
C GLY A 9 -6.33 1.84 8.76
N VAL A 10 -5.56 2.14 7.73
CA VAL A 10 -4.20 1.66 7.50
C VAL A 10 -3.37 2.82 6.97
N GLU A 11 -2.15 2.98 7.46
CA GLU A 11 -1.21 3.98 6.97
C GLU A 11 0.21 3.43 6.94
N GLY A 12 1.02 3.97 6.03
CA GLY A 12 2.42 3.61 5.90
C GLY A 12 3.14 4.59 4.99
N ASN A 13 4.43 4.76 5.24
CA ASN A 13 5.31 5.50 4.37
C ASN A 13 5.86 4.54 3.32
N ILE A 14 5.63 4.86 2.05
CA ILE A 14 6.09 4.04 0.94
C ILE A 14 7.17 4.80 0.18
N THR A 15 8.29 4.13 -0.04
CA THR A 15 9.40 4.61 -0.85
C THR A 15 9.68 3.61 -1.96
N VAL A 16 9.82 4.10 -3.20
CA VAL A 16 10.19 3.27 -4.36
C VAL A 16 11.60 3.67 -4.79
N ASN A 17 12.56 2.74 -4.67
CA ASN A 17 13.96 3.03 -4.98
C ASN A 17 14.30 2.58 -6.42
N ASN A 18 14.65 3.55 -7.27
CA ASN A 18 15.19 3.41 -8.63
C ASN A 18 14.68 2.19 -9.42
N PRO A 19 13.37 2.07 -9.70
CA PRO A 19 12.86 0.93 -10.44
C PRO A 19 13.22 1.09 -11.94
N GLN A 20 14.34 0.50 -12.37
CA GLN A 20 14.66 0.37 -13.80
C GLN A 20 13.90 -0.83 -14.37
N VAL A 21 12.67 -0.61 -14.83
CA VAL A 21 11.81 -1.69 -15.35
C VAL A 21 11.73 -1.58 -16.87
N ASN A 22 12.64 -2.28 -17.55
CA ASN A 22 12.61 -2.42 -19.01
C ASN A 22 11.57 -3.47 -19.44
N ASP A 23 11.55 -4.60 -18.73
CA ASP A 23 10.58 -5.68 -18.87
C ASP A 23 10.13 -6.14 -17.47
N GLY A 24 8.85 -5.97 -17.14
CA GLY A 24 8.28 -6.36 -15.84
C GLY A 24 7.34 -5.31 -15.24
N GLN A 25 6.91 -5.54 -14.00
CA GLN A 25 6.11 -4.63 -13.20
C GLN A 25 6.49 -4.76 -11.72
N SER A 26 6.56 -3.65 -11.01
CA SER A 26 6.69 -3.63 -9.55
C SER A 26 5.77 -2.56 -8.98
N TYR A 27 4.98 -2.92 -7.98
CA TYR A 27 4.15 -1.97 -7.26
C TYR A 27 4.12 -2.26 -5.77
N ALA A 28 3.96 -1.19 -4.98
CA ALA A 28 3.82 -1.21 -3.54
C ALA A 28 2.48 -0.60 -3.14
N GLN A 29 1.73 -1.23 -2.25
CA GLN A 29 0.39 -0.82 -1.85
C GLN A 29 0.16 -0.96 -0.34
N VAL A 30 -0.74 -0.14 0.17
CA VAL A 30 -1.45 -0.37 1.42
C VAL A 30 -2.90 -0.66 1.10
N TYR A 31 -3.53 -1.58 1.83
CA TYR A 31 -4.88 -2.00 1.53
C TYR A 31 -5.70 -2.29 2.79
N VAL A 32 -7.02 -2.20 2.62
CA VAL A 32 -8.03 -2.69 3.56
C VAL A 32 -8.94 -3.65 2.81
N GLN A 33 -9.35 -4.72 3.47
CA GLN A 33 -10.15 -5.78 2.87
C GLN A 33 -11.17 -6.37 3.85
N ASN A 34 -12.28 -6.83 3.30
CA ASN A 34 -13.20 -7.75 3.93
C ASN A 34 -13.43 -8.96 3.01
N GLY A 35 -13.59 -10.15 3.58
CA GLY A 35 -13.73 -11.39 2.82
C GLY A 35 -12.41 -11.95 2.29
N GLU A 36 -12.50 -13.11 1.64
CA GLU A 36 -11.37 -13.87 1.09
C GLU A 36 -11.67 -14.39 -0.32
N GLY A 37 -10.63 -14.67 -1.09
CA GLY A 37 -10.74 -15.21 -2.45
C GLY A 37 -11.55 -14.31 -3.38
N GLU A 38 -12.47 -14.89 -4.15
CA GLU A 38 -13.32 -14.16 -5.11
C GLU A 38 -14.38 -13.28 -4.44
N TYR A 39 -14.61 -13.44 -3.13
CA TYR A 39 -15.54 -12.64 -2.34
C TYR A 39 -14.86 -11.51 -1.59
N ALA A 40 -13.55 -11.30 -1.83
CA ALA A 40 -12.80 -10.22 -1.22
C ALA A 40 -13.23 -8.86 -1.80
N ASN A 41 -13.71 -7.97 -0.94
CA ASN A 41 -13.89 -6.57 -1.23
C ASN A 41 -12.70 -5.81 -0.64
N SER A 42 -11.96 -5.04 -1.45
CA SER A 42 -10.77 -4.34 -0.99
C SER A 42 -10.64 -2.94 -1.59
N ILE A 43 -10.09 -2.03 -0.79
CA ILE A 43 -9.54 -0.76 -1.27
C ILE A 43 -8.03 -0.87 -1.11
N ALA A 44 -7.30 -0.69 -2.20
CA ALA A 44 -5.85 -0.63 -2.21
C ALA A 44 -5.39 0.70 -2.81
N THR A 45 -4.36 1.30 -2.22
CA THR A 45 -3.66 2.46 -2.76
C THR A 45 -2.17 2.20 -2.77
N GLY A 46 -1.49 2.61 -3.83
CA GLY A 46 -0.10 2.25 -4.02
C GLY A 46 0.62 3.01 -5.11
N TRP A 47 1.87 2.64 -5.31
CA TRP A 47 2.78 3.18 -6.31
C TRP A 47 3.19 2.07 -7.27
N MET A 48 3.19 2.35 -8.58
CA MET A 48 3.64 1.43 -9.63
C MET A 48 4.80 2.02 -10.43
N SER A 49 5.76 1.19 -10.81
CA SER A 49 6.93 1.61 -11.60
C SER A 49 6.65 1.83 -13.10
N ASP A 50 5.62 1.18 -13.64
CA ASP A 50 5.29 1.23 -15.08
C ASP A 50 4.30 2.37 -15.43
N GLY A 51 3.94 3.20 -14.45
CA GLY A 51 2.96 4.27 -14.63
C GLY A 51 1.55 3.76 -14.96
N PHE A 52 1.15 2.62 -14.39
CA PHE A 52 -0.19 2.03 -14.54
C PHE A 52 -0.52 1.60 -15.99
N LYS A 53 0.50 1.27 -16.79
CA LYS A 53 0.32 0.98 -18.22
C LYS A 53 -0.21 -0.41 -18.54
N LYS A 54 0.02 -1.41 -17.68
CA LYS A 54 -0.19 -2.84 -18.03
C LYS A 54 -1.17 -3.63 -17.15
N THR A 55 -1.67 -3.10 -16.03
CA THR A 55 -2.54 -3.85 -15.11
C THR A 55 -3.68 -3.01 -14.55
N GLY A 56 -4.92 -3.53 -14.63
CA GLY A 56 -6.13 -3.23 -13.84
C GLY A 56 -6.71 -1.80 -13.81
N CYS A 57 -7.90 -1.68 -13.22
CA CYS A 57 -8.62 -0.43 -13.04
C CYS A 57 -8.07 0.30 -11.79
N PHE A 58 -7.02 1.10 -11.96
CA PHE A 58 -6.32 1.80 -10.87
C PHE A 58 -6.23 3.32 -11.06
N ASN A 59 -7.08 3.88 -11.92
CA ASN A 59 -7.12 5.30 -12.24
C ASN A 59 -8.55 5.83 -12.14
N ASP A 60 -8.73 7.13 -12.38
CA ASP A 60 -10.02 7.82 -12.27
C ASP A 60 -11.08 7.33 -13.30
N LEU A 61 -10.76 6.35 -14.15
CA LEU A 61 -11.72 5.71 -15.06
C LEU A 61 -12.62 4.69 -14.34
N CYS A 62 -12.27 4.30 -13.12
CA CYS A 62 -13.06 3.36 -12.33
C CYS A 62 -14.20 4.11 -11.63
N PRO A 63 -15.47 3.78 -11.91
CA PRO A 63 -16.58 4.41 -11.21
C PRO A 63 -16.52 4.06 -9.73
N GLY A 64 -16.74 5.07 -8.88
CA GLY A 64 -16.88 4.88 -7.44
C GLY A 64 -15.88 5.65 -6.57
N PHE A 65 -14.81 6.19 -7.13
CA PHE A 65 -13.96 7.13 -6.39
C PHE A 65 -14.45 8.56 -6.61
N VAL A 66 -14.66 9.29 -5.51
CA VAL A 66 -14.99 10.72 -5.54
C VAL A 66 -13.70 11.50 -5.27
N GLN A 67 -13.09 12.02 -6.32
CA GLN A 67 -11.90 12.86 -6.21
C GLN A 67 -12.27 14.23 -5.61
N THR A 68 -11.52 14.66 -4.60
CA THR A 68 -11.69 15.96 -3.94
C THR A 68 -10.53 16.91 -4.19
N HIS A 69 -9.34 16.38 -4.49
CA HIS A 69 -8.15 17.19 -4.73
C HIS A 69 -8.01 17.59 -6.20
N GLY A 70 -7.68 18.85 -6.49
CA GLY A 70 -7.56 19.36 -7.87
C GLY A 70 -6.24 19.08 -8.60
N SER A 71 -5.34 18.28 -8.00
CA SER A 71 -3.96 18.12 -8.53
C SER A 71 -3.34 16.76 -8.25
N ILE A 72 -3.74 16.12 -7.16
CA ILE A 72 -3.37 14.75 -6.82
C ILE A 72 -4.59 13.87 -7.15
N TYR A 73 -4.41 12.85 -7.98
CA TYR A 73 -5.48 11.99 -8.49
C TYR A 73 -5.00 10.53 -8.64
N LEU A 74 -5.92 9.57 -8.80
CA LEU A 74 -5.54 8.16 -8.91
C LEU A 74 -4.79 7.92 -10.23
N GLY A 75 -3.64 7.25 -10.14
CA GLY A 75 -2.77 7.06 -11.30
C GLY A 75 -1.85 8.25 -11.62
N SER A 76 -1.88 9.33 -10.83
CA SER A 76 -0.92 10.44 -11.00
C SER A 76 0.53 9.94 -10.87
N PRO A 77 1.41 10.27 -11.82
CA PRO A 77 2.82 9.91 -11.71
C PRO A 77 3.48 10.61 -10.52
N ILE A 78 4.52 10.00 -9.98
CA ILE A 78 5.35 10.64 -8.97
C ILE A 78 6.29 11.63 -9.69
N SER A 79 5.99 12.93 -9.60
CA SER A 79 6.94 13.97 -9.94
C SER A 79 8.04 14.07 -8.87
N ASN A 80 9.30 14.26 -9.27
CA ASN A 80 10.46 14.41 -8.38
C ASN A 80 10.65 13.22 -7.43
N VAL A 81 11.06 12.05 -7.93
CA VAL A 81 11.71 11.03 -7.09
C VAL A 81 13.16 11.49 -6.89
N PRO A 82 13.53 12.19 -5.81
CA PRO A 82 14.91 12.59 -5.60
C PRO A 82 15.68 11.38 -5.06
N VAL A 83 17.00 11.53 -5.01
CA VAL A 83 18.01 10.61 -4.47
C VAL A 83 17.47 9.49 -3.56
N PRO A 84 17.87 8.21 -3.79
CA PRO A 84 17.47 7.07 -2.97
C PRO A 84 17.50 7.39 -1.46
N GLY A 85 16.40 7.11 -0.77
CA GLY A 85 16.28 7.27 0.69
C GLY A 85 15.67 8.57 1.20
N THR A 86 15.29 9.53 0.34
CA THR A 86 14.89 10.89 0.82
C THR A 86 13.40 11.22 0.80
N LEU A 87 12.56 10.52 0.02
CA LEU A 87 11.12 10.82 -0.04
C LEU A 87 10.27 9.61 0.37
N GLN A 88 9.72 9.69 1.58
CA GLN A 88 8.69 8.80 2.10
C GLN A 88 7.32 9.42 1.82
N LYS A 89 6.57 8.88 0.86
CA LYS A 89 5.17 9.32 0.68
C LYS A 89 4.30 8.57 1.66
N LYS A 90 3.73 9.30 2.63
CA LYS A 90 2.75 8.72 3.55
C LYS A 90 1.45 8.46 2.80
N SER A 91 1.05 7.20 2.73
CA SER A 91 -0.26 6.79 2.21
C SER A 91 -1.13 6.35 3.37
N LYS A 92 -2.39 6.80 3.38
CA LYS A 92 -3.36 6.44 4.41
C LYS A 92 -4.72 6.16 3.77
N ILE A 93 -5.30 5.03 4.14
CA ILE A 93 -6.72 4.72 3.91
C ILE A 93 -7.40 4.77 5.26
N SER A 94 -8.51 5.50 5.37
CA SER A 94 -9.22 5.65 6.64
C SER A 94 -10.71 5.76 6.45
N ASP A 95 -11.46 5.09 7.30
CA ASP A 95 -12.89 5.30 7.43
C ASP A 95 -13.19 6.65 8.09
N SER A 96 -14.18 7.35 7.56
CA SER A 96 -14.86 8.46 8.21
C SER A 96 -16.35 8.40 7.86
N ASN A 97 -17.17 8.01 8.84
CA ASN A 97 -18.61 7.80 8.67
C ASN A 97 -18.94 6.81 7.54
N TYR A 98 -18.24 5.68 7.48
CA TYR A 98 -18.41 4.63 6.47
C TYR A 98 -17.91 5.00 5.06
N ASN A 99 -17.39 6.22 4.88
CA ASN A 99 -16.71 6.62 3.66
C ASN A 99 -15.21 6.39 3.82
N TRP A 100 -14.60 5.71 2.86
CA TRP A 100 -13.19 5.35 2.91
C TRP A 100 -12.34 6.38 2.18
N TRP A 101 -11.63 7.20 2.96
CA TRP A 101 -10.80 8.29 2.46
C TRP A 101 -9.39 7.83 2.12
N LEU A 102 -8.91 8.28 0.97
CA LEU A 102 -7.52 8.20 0.57
C LEU A 102 -6.82 9.52 0.87
N LEU A 103 -5.77 9.45 1.69
CA LEU A 103 -4.90 10.58 1.98
C LEU A 103 -3.47 10.26 1.52
N ILE A 104 -2.86 11.23 0.87
CA ILE A 104 -1.43 11.23 0.54
C ILE A 104 -0.79 12.40 1.30
N HIS A 105 0.18 12.11 2.17
CA HIS A 105 0.67 13.01 3.21
C HIS A 105 -0.47 13.52 4.12
N LYS A 106 -0.92 14.75 3.89
CA LYS A 106 -2.01 15.42 4.61
C LYS A 106 -3.17 15.77 3.67
N ASP A 107 -3.01 15.52 2.37
CA ASP A 107 -3.93 15.93 1.34
C ASP A 107 -4.98 14.84 1.12
N ALA A 108 -6.25 15.20 1.27
CA ALA A 108 -7.37 14.32 0.96
C ALA A 108 -7.55 14.25 -0.56
N VAL A 109 -7.09 13.14 -1.15
CA VAL A 109 -7.16 12.90 -2.59
C VAL A 109 -8.61 12.68 -3.02
N GLY A 110 -9.35 11.91 -2.23
CA GLY A 110 -10.76 11.60 -2.43
C GLY A 110 -11.22 10.44 -1.54
N TYR A 111 -12.40 9.91 -1.82
CA TYR A 111 -12.99 8.83 -1.03
C TYR A 111 -13.85 7.87 -1.85
N TYR A 112 -14.01 6.66 -1.33
CA TYR A 112 -15.02 5.69 -1.79
C TYR A 112 -16.27 5.82 -0.92
N PRO A 113 -17.45 6.16 -1.50
CA PRO A 113 -18.70 6.28 -0.77
C PRO A 113 -19.14 4.94 -0.17
N ARG A 114 -19.73 4.97 1.02
CA ARG A 114 -20.23 3.76 1.70
C ARG A 114 -21.18 2.91 0.86
N GLU A 115 -21.90 3.55 -0.07
CA GLU A 115 -22.92 2.92 -0.92
C GLU A 115 -22.32 1.86 -1.86
N ILE A 116 -21.03 1.97 -2.18
CA ILE A 116 -20.33 1.05 -3.09
C ILE A 116 -19.36 0.12 -2.36
N VAL A 117 -18.94 0.46 -1.14
CA VAL A 117 -18.00 -0.32 -0.32
C VAL A 117 -18.62 -0.75 1.01
N PHE A 118 -19.91 -1.06 1.01
CA PHE A 118 -20.68 -1.40 2.21
C PHE A 118 -20.11 -2.60 2.98
N ASP A 119 -19.46 -3.55 2.30
CA ASP A 119 -18.80 -4.68 2.95
C ASP A 119 -17.59 -4.26 3.79
N LEU A 120 -16.94 -3.15 3.45
CA LEU A 120 -15.77 -2.65 4.21
C LEU A 120 -16.15 -2.01 5.55
N ILE A 121 -17.44 -1.80 5.84
CA ILE A 121 -17.93 -1.37 7.17
C ILE A 121 -17.41 -2.30 8.28
N LYS A 122 -17.19 -3.58 7.95
CA LYS A 122 -16.65 -4.60 8.85
C LYS A 122 -15.30 -5.11 8.39
N SER A 123 -14.40 -4.23 7.94
CA SER A 123 -13.09 -4.66 7.44
C SER A 123 -12.40 -5.63 8.42
N GLN A 124 -11.93 -6.76 7.89
CA GLN A 124 -11.38 -7.87 8.67
C GLN A 124 -9.87 -7.97 8.53
N SER A 125 -9.32 -7.38 7.47
CA SER A 125 -7.90 -7.40 7.20
C SER A 125 -7.41 -6.07 6.64
N ILE A 126 -6.18 -5.73 6.99
CA ILE A 126 -5.42 -4.61 6.48
C ILE A 126 -4.01 -5.10 6.16
N GLY A 127 -3.31 -4.42 5.27
CA GLY A 127 -1.94 -4.83 4.96
C GLY A 127 -1.12 -3.82 4.19
N TRP A 128 0.15 -4.16 4.11
CA TRP A 128 1.19 -3.47 3.38
C TRP A 128 1.94 -4.51 2.56
N GLY A 129 2.33 -4.17 1.34
CA GLY A 129 3.07 -5.09 0.49
C GLY A 129 3.00 -4.67 -0.95
N GLY A 130 3.00 -5.62 -1.86
CA GLY A 130 2.98 -5.33 -3.28
C GLY A 130 3.29 -6.55 -4.10
N ASN A 131 3.33 -6.37 -5.42
CA ASN A 131 3.72 -7.44 -6.33
C ASN A 131 4.89 -6.99 -7.18
N ALA A 132 5.74 -7.96 -7.51
CA ALA A 132 6.82 -7.79 -8.45
C ALA A 132 6.82 -8.98 -9.42
N ALA A 133 6.90 -8.69 -10.72
CA ALA A 133 6.86 -9.67 -11.80
C ALA A 133 7.82 -9.26 -12.93
N GLY A 134 8.46 -10.24 -13.57
CA GLY A 134 9.58 -10.00 -14.51
C GLY A 134 10.90 -9.73 -13.78
N PRO A 135 12.05 -9.57 -14.47
CA PRO A 135 13.33 -9.24 -13.86
C PRO A 135 13.25 -7.85 -13.19
N PRO A 136 12.97 -7.76 -11.89
CA PRO A 136 12.64 -6.51 -11.26
C PRO A 136 13.91 -5.91 -10.68
N ASN A 137 14.41 -4.85 -11.30
CA ASN A 137 15.54 -4.10 -10.76
C ASN A 137 15.11 -3.10 -9.68
N GLY A 138 13.98 -3.32 -9.01
CA GLY A 138 13.38 -2.36 -8.08
C GLY A 138 12.97 -3.02 -6.77
N ALA A 139 13.37 -2.38 -5.67
CA ALA A 139 12.88 -2.69 -4.34
C ALA A 139 12.02 -1.54 -3.81
N SER A 140 10.95 -1.91 -3.12
CA SER A 140 10.09 -0.96 -2.41
C SER A 140 10.31 -1.11 -0.92
N PHE A 141 10.33 0.03 -0.23
CA PHE A 141 10.58 0.11 1.20
C PHE A 141 9.36 0.72 1.89
N PHE A 142 8.93 0.07 2.96
CA PHE A 142 7.88 0.53 3.85
C PHE A 142 8.47 0.92 5.21
N ALA A 143 8.01 2.04 5.73
CA ALA A 143 8.32 2.51 7.07
C ALA A 143 7.08 3.09 7.74
N ASN A 144 7.15 3.27 9.06
CA ASN A 144 6.11 3.92 9.85
C ASN A 144 4.72 3.31 9.61
N ILE A 145 4.65 1.98 9.45
CA ILE A 145 3.39 1.29 9.20
C ILE A 145 2.54 1.25 10.46
N LYS A 146 1.27 1.66 10.34
CA LYS A 146 0.33 1.76 11.46
C LYS A 146 -1.09 1.46 11.01
N TYR A 147 -1.88 0.90 11.90
CA TYR A 147 -3.30 0.67 11.65
C TYR A 147 -4.17 1.34 12.70
N ARG A 148 -5.43 1.57 12.37
CA ARG A 148 -6.45 2.08 13.30
C ARG A 148 -7.47 0.99 13.59
N ASN A 149 -7.67 0.73 14.88
CA ASN A 149 -8.72 -0.17 15.35
C ASN A 149 -10.07 0.56 15.49
N GLU A 150 -11.14 -0.19 15.72
CA GLU A 150 -12.49 0.32 15.98
C GLU A 150 -12.61 1.34 17.13
N LEU A 151 -11.70 1.28 18.12
CA LEU A 151 -11.63 2.24 19.23
C LEU A 151 -10.93 3.55 18.84
N ASN A 152 -10.60 3.71 17.56
CA ASN A 152 -9.88 4.86 17.02
C ASN A 152 -8.43 5.01 17.54
N ASN A 153 -7.85 3.93 18.08
CA ASN A 153 -6.45 3.92 18.48
C ASN A 153 -5.57 3.64 17.26
N THR A 154 -4.51 4.43 17.07
CA THR A 154 -3.48 4.17 16.06
C THR A 154 -2.39 3.32 16.69
N LEU A 155 -2.19 2.12 16.15
CA LEU A 155 -1.32 1.09 16.70
C LEU A 155 -0.27 0.67 15.68
N ASN A 156 0.88 0.21 16.17
CA ASN A 156 1.88 -0.43 15.33
C ASN A 156 1.56 -1.94 15.22
N PRO A 157 1.86 -2.60 14.09
CA PRO A 157 1.70 -4.05 13.97
C PRO A 157 2.73 -4.76 14.86
N GLU A 158 2.29 -5.63 15.78
CA GLU A 158 3.18 -6.44 16.60
C GLU A 158 3.40 -7.82 15.95
N ARG A 159 4.62 -8.38 16.06
CA ARG A 159 5.02 -9.65 15.41
C ARG A 159 4.08 -10.83 15.65
N THR A 160 3.33 -10.86 16.74
CA THR A 160 2.38 -11.92 17.08
C THR A 160 1.01 -11.75 16.41
N HIS A 161 0.76 -10.62 15.75
CA HIS A 161 -0.56 -10.20 15.27
C HIS A 161 -0.62 -9.94 13.75
N TYR A 162 0.40 -10.37 12.99
CA TYR A 162 0.37 -10.29 11.53
C TYR A 162 0.95 -11.55 10.87
N ASN A 163 0.50 -11.84 9.66
CA ASN A 163 1.02 -12.91 8.82
C ASN A 163 1.91 -12.34 7.72
N ILE A 164 3.01 -13.01 7.42
CA ILE A 164 3.85 -12.72 6.25
C ILE A 164 3.41 -13.63 5.11
N ILE A 165 2.98 -13.03 4.00
CA ILE A 165 2.59 -13.75 2.79
C ILE A 165 3.64 -13.49 1.72
N MET A 166 4.23 -14.56 1.17
CA MET A 166 5.29 -14.47 0.17
C MET A 166 5.21 -15.66 -0.79
N ASP A 167 4.81 -15.39 -2.03
CA ASP A 167 4.51 -16.42 -3.02
C ASP A 167 5.76 -17.00 -3.71
N SER A 168 6.87 -16.27 -3.71
CA SER A 168 8.09 -16.64 -4.46
C SER A 168 9.37 -16.27 -3.70
N PRO A 169 9.63 -16.89 -2.52
CA PRO A 169 10.78 -16.58 -1.67
C PRO A 169 12.15 -16.69 -2.36
N LYS A 170 12.24 -17.51 -3.41
CA LYS A 170 13.48 -17.72 -4.17
C LYS A 170 13.89 -16.49 -5.01
N TYR A 171 12.91 -15.68 -5.42
CA TYR A 171 13.11 -14.58 -6.37
C TYR A 171 12.86 -13.20 -5.73
N TYR A 172 12.04 -13.17 -4.70
CA TYR A 172 11.63 -11.98 -3.98
C TYR A 172 11.80 -12.24 -2.50
N GLU A 173 12.58 -11.39 -1.85
CA GLU A 173 12.75 -11.46 -0.42
C GLU A 173 11.96 -10.34 0.25
N LEU A 174 11.31 -10.67 1.36
CA LEU A 174 10.81 -9.68 2.30
C LEU A 174 11.81 -9.60 3.46
N SER A 175 12.56 -8.50 3.50
CA SER A 175 13.53 -8.24 4.56
C SER A 175 12.93 -7.28 5.58
N TYR A 176 12.72 -7.78 6.80
CA TYR A 176 12.31 -6.95 7.93
C TYR A 176 13.54 -6.25 8.50
N ALA A 177 13.62 -4.93 8.33
CA ALA A 177 14.77 -4.13 8.76
C ALA A 177 14.68 -3.69 10.24
N GLY A 178 13.69 -4.16 11.00
CA GLY A 178 13.65 -3.90 12.44
C GLY A 178 12.82 -2.67 12.85
N ASN A 179 12.92 -2.38 14.15
CA ASN A 179 12.51 -1.13 14.79
C ASN A 179 13.73 -0.22 15.03
N ASP A 180 14.78 -0.34 14.20
CA ASP A 180 16.13 0.18 14.49
C ASP A 180 16.29 1.70 14.43
N ASP A 181 15.20 2.43 14.17
CA ASP A 181 15.18 3.88 14.26
C ASP A 181 13.85 4.34 14.88
N ASP A 182 13.95 5.17 15.93
CA ASP A 182 12.80 5.78 16.62
C ASP A 182 11.93 6.60 15.65
N GLU A 183 12.49 7.05 14.52
CA GLU A 183 11.79 7.79 13.46
C GLU A 183 11.18 6.91 12.35
N LEU A 184 11.65 5.67 12.14
CA LEU A 184 11.19 4.81 11.03
C LEU A 184 10.24 3.68 11.43
N ARG A 185 10.23 3.29 12.72
CA ARG A 185 9.38 2.28 13.41
C ARG A 185 8.54 1.35 12.52
N PHE A 186 8.78 0.04 12.66
CA PHE A 186 8.24 -1.07 11.85
C PHE A 186 8.49 -0.87 10.35
N THR A 187 9.59 -1.46 9.89
CA THR A 187 10.06 -1.33 8.51
C THR A 187 10.19 -2.67 7.83
N PHE A 188 9.89 -2.71 6.53
CA PHE A 188 10.23 -3.86 5.70
C PHE A 188 10.51 -3.42 4.26
N GLN A 189 11.40 -4.16 3.61
CA GLN A 189 11.69 -4.02 2.19
C GLN A 189 11.19 -5.27 1.48
N PHE A 190 10.63 -5.11 0.28
CA PHE A 190 10.31 -6.24 -0.58
C PHE A 190 10.78 -5.96 -2.02
N GLY A 191 11.28 -7.00 -2.69
CA GLY A 191 11.83 -6.92 -4.04
C GLY A 191 12.93 -7.95 -4.31
N GLY A 192 13.54 -7.87 -5.49
CA GLY A 192 14.68 -8.72 -5.88
C GLY A 192 16.03 -7.99 -5.71
N PRO A 193 17.16 -8.72 -5.73
CA PRO A 193 18.51 -8.17 -5.44
C PRO A 193 19.04 -7.16 -6.46
N GLY A 194 18.33 -6.90 -7.56
CA GLY A 194 18.82 -6.09 -8.68
C GLY A 194 19.92 -6.83 -9.45
N GLY A 195 19.61 -7.31 -10.66
CA GLY A 195 20.61 -7.94 -11.52
C GLY A 195 21.47 -6.88 -12.20
N GLN A 196 22.79 -7.10 -12.27
CA GLN A 196 23.61 -6.38 -13.26
C GLN A 196 23.25 -6.88 -14.65
N CYS A 197 22.80 -6.00 -15.53
CA CYS A 197 22.72 -6.30 -16.96
C CYS A 197 24.14 -6.58 -17.46
N ALA A 198 24.41 -7.82 -17.84
CA ALA A 198 25.58 -8.12 -18.65
C ALA A 198 25.39 -7.44 -20.02
N ASN A 199 26.46 -6.78 -20.49
CA ASN A 199 26.56 -5.98 -21.71
C ASN A 199 26.06 -6.69 -22.98
#